data_AF-A0A2D7FYU1-F1
#
_entry.id   AF-A0A2D7FYU1-F1
#
_cell.length_a   1.000
_cell.length_b   1.000
_cell.length_c   1.000
_cell.angle_alpha   90.00
_cell.angle_beta   90.00
_cell.angle_gamma   90.00
#
_symmetry.space_group_name_H-M   'P 1'
#
loop_
_entity.id
_entity.type
_entity.pdbx_description
1 polymer ?
#
loop_
_entity_poly.entity_id
_entity_poly.type
_entity_poly.pdbx_seq_one_letter_code
_entity_poly.pdbx_strand_id
1 'polypeptide(L)' 'MYKVVFNHWQTGETLTVSGIIDPKLNNDASDRLVVTKADGSFEDIIKSTIIEQSEMAGTTS' A
#
# COMPACT_ATOMS: atom_id res chain seq x y z
N MET A 1 3.15 6.54 8.41
CA MET A 1 2.23 5.47 7.95
C MET A 1 1.73 5.87 6.57
N TYR A 2 1.39 4.95 5.68
CA TYR A 2 0.93 5.26 4.33
C TYR A 2 -0.53 4.88 4.14
N LYS A 3 -1.24 5.66 3.33
CA LYS A 3 -2.51 5.30 2.69
C LYS A 3 -2.22 4.99 1.22
N VAL A 4 -2.74 3.87 0.74
CA VAL A 4 -2.65 3.47 -0.68
C VAL A 4 -4.05 3.18 -1.18
N VAL A 5 -4.44 3.86 -2.26
CA VAL A 5 -5.69 3.65 -2.99
C VAL A 5 -5.34 3.02 -4.33
N PHE A 6 -5.98 1.89 -4.67
CA PHE A 6 -5.68 1.14 -5.88
C PHE A 6 -6.91 0.41 -6.40
N ASN A 7 -6.91 0.07 -7.69
CA ASN A 7 -7.93 -0.81 -8.25
C ASN A 7 -7.51 -2.28 -8.10
N HIS A 8 -8.40 -3.12 -7.57
CA HIS A 8 -8.19 -4.55 -7.49
C HIS A 8 -8.15 -5.14 -8.91
N TRP A 9 -7.08 -5.85 -9.24
CA TRP A 9 -6.78 -6.26 -10.63
C TRP A 9 -7.83 -7.20 -11.24
N GLN A 10 -8.51 -8.00 -10.39
CA GLN A 10 -9.50 -8.97 -10.86
C GLN A 10 -10.92 -8.39 -10.92
N THR A 11 -11.30 -7.57 -9.94
CA THR A 11 -12.69 -7.08 -9.79
C THR A 11 -12.86 -5.66 -10.31
N GLY A 12 -11.77 -4.91 -10.48
CA GLY A 12 -11.77 -3.49 -10.84
C GLY A 12 -12.22 -2.56 -9.70
N GLU A 13 -12.53 -3.10 -8.53
CA GLU A 13 -12.99 -2.33 -7.37
C GLU A 13 -11.86 -1.45 -6.81
N THR A 14 -12.19 -0.21 -6.46
CA THR A 14 -11.25 0.69 -5.79
C THR A 14 -11.17 0.35 -4.30
N LEU A 15 -9.99 -0.05 -3.86
CA LEU A 15 -9.68 -0.40 -2.47
C LEU A 15 -8.78 0.66 -1.84
N THR A 16 -8.83 0.76 -0.52
CA THR A 16 -7.92 1.60 0.27
C THR A 16 -7.29 0.74 1.36
N VAL A 17 -5.96 0.74 1.43
CA VAL A 17 -5.22 0.13 2.54
C VAL A 17 -4.40 1.19 3.27
N SER A 18 -4.24 1.02 4.57
CA SER A 18 -3.33 1.84 5.39
C SER A 18 -2.34 0.94 6.13
N GLY A 19 -1.07 1.32 6.14
CA GLY A 19 -0.04 0.51 6.75
C GLY A 19 1.37 1.06 6.58
N ILE A 20 2.37 0.22 6.87
CA ILE A 20 3.79 0.55 6.74
C ILE A 20 4.30 -0.02 5.43
N ILE A 21 5.07 0.77 4.69
CA ILE A 21 5.84 0.33 3.53
C ILE A 21 7.28 0.12 4.01
N ASP A 22 7.66 -1.12 4.31
CA ASP A 22 9.03 -1.44 4.73
C ASP A 22 9.95 -1.53 3.51
N PRO A 23 11.04 -0.73 3.44
CA PRO A 23 12.00 -0.79 2.32
C PRO A 23 12.68 -2.16 2.17
N LYS A 24 12.72 -3.00 3.21
CA LYS A 24 13.25 -4.37 3.11
C LYS A 24 12.35 -5.32 2.32
N LEU A 25 11.03 -5.04 2.31
CA LEU A 25 10.04 -5.82 1.57
C LEU A 25 9.76 -5.22 0.18
N ASN A 26 10.11 -3.95 -0.01
CA ASN A 26 9.77 -3.17 -1.20
C ASN A 26 11.03 -2.72 -1.92
N ASN A 27 11.53 -3.57 -2.84
CA ASN A 27 12.57 -3.15 -3.77
C ASN A 27 11.96 -2.44 -4.99
N ASP A 28 12.73 -1.53 -5.59
CA ASP A 28 12.24 -0.71 -6.70
C ASP A 28 12.05 -1.50 -8.01
N ALA A 29 12.75 -2.62 -8.18
CA ALA A 29 12.68 -3.45 -9.38
C ALA A 29 11.40 -4.30 -9.47
N SER A 30 10.71 -4.52 -8.34
CA SER A 30 9.45 -5.27 -8.28
C SER A 30 8.30 -4.45 -8.87
N ASP A 31 7.37 -5.11 -9.56
CA ASP A 31 6.08 -4.53 -9.95
C ASP A 31 5.07 -4.52 -8.78
N ARG A 32 5.42 -5.14 -7.65
CA ARG A 32 4.60 -5.20 -6.44
C ARG A 32 4.99 -4.18 -5.40
N LEU A 33 3.99 -3.68 -4.68
CA LEU A 33 4.10 -2.94 -3.43
C LEU A 33 3.47 -3.79 -2.31
N VAL A 34 4.23 -4.04 -1.26
CA VAL A 34 3.78 -4.74 -0.05
C VAL A 34 3.54 -3.73 1.06
N VAL A 35 2.31 -3.70 1.56
CA VAL A 35 1.91 -2.89 2.72
C VAL A 35 1.67 -3.79 3.92
N THR A 36 2.39 -3.54 5.02
CA THR A 36 2.14 -4.22 6.31
C THR A 36 1.04 -3.48 7.06
N LYS A 37 -0.12 -4.12 7.23
CA LYS A 37 -1.27 -3.58 7.96
C LYS A 37 -1.03 -3.60 9.47
N ALA A 38 -1.85 -2.85 10.21
CA ALA A 38 -1.74 -2.75 11.66
C ALA A 38 -1.95 -4.08 12.42
N ASP A 39 -2.69 -5.02 11.81
CA ASP A 39 -2.89 -6.38 12.32
C ASP A 39 -1.72 -7.34 12.01
N GLY A 40 -0.66 -6.83 11.37
CA GLY A 40 0.51 -7.61 10.95
C GLY A 40 0.32 -8.40 9.65
N SER A 41 -0.87 -8.38 9.05
CA SER A 41 -1.08 -8.99 7.74
C SER A 41 -0.51 -8.13 6.61
N PHE A 42 -0.23 -8.76 5.47
CA PHE A 42 0.29 -8.07 4.29
C PHE A 42 -0.82 -7.83 3.27
N GLU A 43 -0.71 -6.70 2.57
CA GLU A 43 -1.43 -6.42 1.34
C GLU A 43 -0.42 -6.36 0.19
N ASP A 44 -0.62 -7.18 -0.85
CA ASP A 44 0.19 -7.20 -2.07
C ASP A 44 -0.56 -6.46 -3.19
N ILE A 45 0.03 -5.36 -3.66
CA ILE A 45 -0.58 -4.45 -4.61
C ILE A 45 0.29 -4.39 -5.87
N ILE A 46 -0.33 -4.50 -7.05
CA ILE A 46 0.36 -4.25 -8.31
C ILE A 46 0.53 -2.74 -8.48
N LYS A 47 1.77 -2.25 -8.59
CA LYS A 47 2.08 -0.81 -8.65
C LYS A 47 1.31 -0.07 -9.74
N SER A 48 1.06 -0.71 -10.88
CA SER A 48 0.32 -0.11 -12.00
C SER A 48 -1.17 0.11 -11.73
N THR A 49 -1.73 -0.47 -10.66
CA THR A 49 -3.13 -0.25 -10.27
C THR A 49 -3.31 0.81 -9.18
N ILE A 50 -2.21 1.36 -8.67
CA ILE A 50 -2.22 2.43 -7.66
C ILE A 50 -2.74 3.72 -8.28
N ILE A 51 -3.74 4.30 -7.62
CA ILE A 51 -4.36 5.60 -7.94
C ILE A 51 -3.73 6.69 -7.08
N GLU A 52 -3.55 6.42 -5.79
CA GLU A 52 -3.03 7.37 -4.81
C GLU A 52 -2.11 6.63 -3.83
N GLN A 53 -0.96 7.23 -3.52
CA GLN A 53 -0.10 6.82 -2.42
C GLN A 53 0.32 8.08 -1.67
N SER A 54 -0.06 8.18 -0.39
CA SER A 54 0.21 9.35 0.43
C SER A 54 0.70 8.95 1.82
N GLU A 55 1.67 9.69 2.34
CA GLU A 55 2.09 9.55 3.73
C GLU A 55 1.04 10.21 4.63
N MET A 56 0.50 9.43 5.56
CA MET A 56 -0.34 9.93 6.63
C MET A 56 0.58 10.49 7.71
N ALA A 57 0.57 11.81 7.86
CA ALA A 57 1.20 12.47 8.99
C ALA A 57 0.65 11.87 10.28
N GLY A 58 1.52 11.28 11.10
CA GLY A 58 1.16 11.03 12.49
C GLY A 58 0.89 12.39 13.12
N THR A 59 -0.33 12.65 13.54
CA THR A 59 -0.57 13.71 14.53
C THR A 59 0.19 13.28 15.79
N THR A 60 1.43 13.75 15.92
CA THR A 60 2.06 13.92 17.21
C THR A 60 1.28 15.01 17.92
N SER A 61 0.25 14.59 18.66
CA SER A 61 -0.35 15.36 19.74
C SER A 61 0.38 15.05 21.03
#